data_AF-A0A955R5K1-F1
#
_entry.id   AF-A0A955R5K1-F1
#
_cell.length_a   1.000
_cell.length_b   1.000
_cell.length_c   1.000
_cell.angle_alpha   90.00
_cell.angle_beta   90.00
_cell.angle_gamma   90.00
#
_symmetry.space_group_name_H-M   'P 1'
#
loop_
_entity.id
_entity.type
_entity.pdbx_description
1 polymer ?
#
loop_
_entity_poly.entity_id
_entity_poly.type
_entity_poly.pdbx_seq_one_letter_code
_entity_poly.pdbx_strand_id
1 'polypeptide(L)' 'QNIDFNIYEGMEITGNAAITLSRGMVVWENGELKTVRGRGEYVNRPCHAPFWASQNLRNAQDTRKPIVREG' A
#
# COMPACT_ATOMS: atom_id res chain seq x y z
N GLN A 1 15.53 -5.25 -11.80
CA GLN A 1 16.01 -6.61 -11.46
C GLN A 1 17.36 -6.76 -12.09
N ASN A 2 18.36 -7.22 -11.34
CA ASN A 2 19.63 -7.65 -11.92
C ASN A 2 19.59 -9.17 -12.04
N ILE A 3 18.74 -9.67 -12.93
CA ILE A 3 18.43 -11.08 -13.13
C ILE A 3 18.35 -11.28 -14.65
N ASP A 4 18.78 -12.45 -15.12
CA ASP A 4 18.96 -12.83 -16.53
C ASP A 4 17.73 -13.51 -17.17
N PHE A 5 16.60 -13.61 -16.47
CA PHE A 5 15.35 -14.17 -16.99
C PHE A 5 14.12 -13.35 -16.61
N ASN A 6 13.05 -13.47 -17.41
CA ASN A 6 11.74 -12.86 -17.16
C ASN A 6 10.63 -13.90 -17.32
N ILE A 7 9.71 -14.00 -16.35
CA ILE A 7 8.56 -14.91 -16.41
C ILE A 7 7.55 -14.58 -17.52
N TYR A 8 7.67 -13.39 -18.14
CA TYR A 8 6.81 -12.90 -19.21
C TYR A 8 7.51 -12.87 -20.59
N GLU A 9 8.62 -13.59 -20.76
CA GLU A 9 9.35 -13.61 -22.03
C GLU A 9 8.47 -14.11 -23.19
N GLY A 10 8.51 -13.40 -24.33
CA GLY A 10 7.71 -13.71 -25.53
C GLY A 10 6.24 -13.27 -25.48
N MET A 11 5.77 -12.64 -24.39
CA MET A 11 4.40 -12.13 -24.33
C MET A 11 4.26 -10.79 -25.05
N GLU A 12 3.35 -10.71 -26.02
CA GLU A 12 2.96 -9.47 -26.67
C GLU A 12 1.83 -8.77 -25.90
N ILE A 13 1.98 -7.46 -25.68
CA ILE A 13 0.99 -6.65 -24.96
C ILE A 13 0.70 -5.36 -25.73
N THR A 14 -0.54 -4.87 -25.60
CA THR A 14 -0.94 -3.57 -26.12
C THR A 14 -1.21 -2.63 -24.94
N GLY A 15 -0.46 -1.52 -24.89
CA GLY A 15 -0.54 -0.51 -23.84
C GLY A 15 0.59 -0.63 -22.81
N ASN A 16 1.39 0.42 -22.70
CA ASN A 16 2.47 0.56 -21.71
C ASN A 16 2.41 1.92 -21.01
N ALA A 17 3.13 2.05 -19.90
CA ALA A 17 3.26 3.33 -19.22
C ALA A 17 4.11 4.29 -20.07
N ALA A 18 3.46 5.28 -20.69
CA ALA A 18 4.14 6.33 -21.45
C ALA A 18 4.93 7.28 -20.55
N ILE A 19 4.32 7.69 -19.43
CA ILE A 19 4.90 8.58 -18.41
C ILE A 19 4.52 8.05 -17.02
N THR A 20 5.49 8.00 -16.10
CA THR A 20 5.22 7.73 -14.67
C THR A 20 5.66 8.92 -13.84
N LEU A 21 4.78 9.36 -12.93
CA LEU A 21 5.10 10.41 -11.97
C LEU A 21 5.26 9.82 -10.56
N SER A 22 6.21 10.37 -9.81
CA SER A 22 6.33 10.11 -8.38
C SER A 22 6.69 11.41 -7.66
N ARG A 23 5.89 11.76 -6.64
CA ARG A 23 6.05 12.96 -5.81
C ARG A 23 6.24 14.23 -6.66
N GLY A 24 5.36 14.42 -7.64
CA GLY A 24 5.35 15.60 -8.53
C GLY A 24 6.40 15.64 -9.63
N MET A 25 7.23 14.61 -9.81
CA MET A 25 8.26 14.58 -10.86
C MET A 25 8.03 13.41 -11.81
N VAL A 26 8.37 13.62 -13.08
CA VAL A 26 8.48 12.55 -14.09
C VAL A 26 9.69 11.67 -13.74
N VAL A 27 9.43 10.40 -13.46
CA VAL A 27 10.46 9.39 -13.13
C VAL A 27 10.68 8.37 -14.23
N TRP A 28 9.75 8.29 -15.18
CA TRP A 28 9.82 7.48 -16.39
C TRP A 28 9.12 8.22 -17.50
N GLU A 29 9.72 8.28 -18.69
CA GLU A 29 9.11 8.85 -19.88
C GLU A 29 9.77 8.27 -21.13
N ASN A 30 8.97 7.84 -22.10
CA ASN A 30 9.43 7.41 -23.43
C ASN A 30 10.56 6.36 -23.41
N GLY A 31 10.50 5.39 -22.49
CA GLY A 31 11.53 4.34 -22.40
C GLY A 31 12.72 4.69 -21.52
N GLU A 32 12.80 5.91 -20.98
CA GLU A 32 13.91 6.39 -20.19
C GLU A 32 13.57 6.45 -18.69
N LEU A 33 14.48 5.90 -17.88
CA LEU A 33 14.39 5.96 -16.42
C LEU A 33 15.07 7.24 -15.88
N LYS A 34 14.28 8.13 -15.29
CA LYS A 34 14.71 9.46 -14.78
C LYS A 34 14.74 9.53 -13.25
N THR A 35 15.06 8.42 -12.59
CA THR A 35 15.03 8.33 -11.11
C THR A 35 16.32 8.83 -10.45
N VAL A 36 16.21 9.28 -9.20
CA VAL A 36 17.35 9.70 -8.36
C VAL A 36 17.43 8.75 -7.15
N ARG A 37 18.62 8.18 -6.90
CA ARG A 37 18.83 7.30 -5.74
C ARG A 37 18.53 8.05 -4.44
N GLY A 38 17.76 7.42 -3.55
CA GLY A 38 17.39 8.01 -2.26
C GLY A 38 16.20 8.99 -2.31
N ARG A 39 15.59 9.22 -3.50
CA ARG A 39 14.41 10.11 -3.62
C ARG A 39 13.12 9.52 -3.05
N GLY A 40 13.06 8.19 -2.90
CA GLY A 40 11.97 7.54 -2.18
C GLY A 40 12.03 7.90 -0.70
N GLU A 41 10.88 8.19 -0.11
CA GLU A 41 10.75 8.49 1.33
C GLU A 41 9.92 7.41 2.02
N TYR A 42 10.18 7.21 3.31
CA TYR A 42 9.34 6.37 4.15
C TYR A 42 7.93 6.97 4.27
N VAL A 43 6.91 6.14 4.10
CA VAL A 43 5.51 6.51 4.31
C VAL A 43 5.03 5.87 5.60
N ASN A 44 4.77 6.70 6.62
CA ASN A 44 4.24 6.22 7.89
C ASN A 44 2.84 5.62 7.69
N ARG A 45 2.59 4.46 8.30
CA ARG A 45 1.30 3.78 8.29
C ARG A 45 0.83 3.56 9.73
N PRO A 46 0.07 4.49 10.31
CA PRO A 46 -0.42 4.37 11.68
C PRO A 46 -1.23 3.10 11.89
N CYS A 47 -1.17 2.56 13.11
CA CYS A 47 -2.07 1.50 13.55
C CYS A 47 -3.53 1.99 13.57
N HIS A 48 -4.48 1.05 13.70
CA HIS A 48 -5.92 1.36 13.74
C HIS A 48 -6.42 2.11 12.50
N ALA A 49 -6.05 1.60 11.32
CA ALA A 49 -6.56 2.10 10.05
C ALA A 49 -8.11 2.19 10.05
N PRO A 50 -8.72 3.07 9.24
CA PRO A 50 -10.16 3.39 9.33
C PRO A 50 -11.11 2.18 9.25
N PHE A 51 -10.71 1.10 8.55
CA PHE A 51 -11.51 -0.13 8.48
C PHE A 51 -11.67 -0.86 9.84
N TRP A 52 -10.87 -0.54 10.85
CA TRP A 52 -11.06 -1.02 12.23
C TRP A 52 -12.27 -0.40 12.93
N ALA A 53 -12.86 0.69 12.40
CA ALA A 53 -14.01 1.35 13.00
C ALA A 53 -15.17 0.39 13.26
N SER A 54 -15.48 -0.50 12.32
CA SER A 54 -16.56 -1.50 12.46
C SER A 54 -16.28 -2.49 13.60
N GLN A 55 -15.03 -2.95 13.73
CA GLN A 55 -14.64 -3.86 14.80
C GLN A 55 -14.69 -3.16 16.17
N ASN A 56 -14.27 -1.89 16.25
CA ASN A 56 -14.34 -1.11 17.49
C ASN A 56 -15.79 -0.90 17.95
N LEU A 57 -16.70 -0.60 17.02
CA LEU A 57 -18.14 -0.49 17.30
C LEU A 57 -18.71 -1.82 17.82
N ARG A 58 -18.35 -2.95 17.18
CA ARG A 58 -18.77 -4.28 17.65
C ARG A 58 -18.26 -4.55 19.06
N ASN A 59 -16.97 -4.31 19.32
CA ASN A 59 -16.37 -4.56 20.62
C ASN A 59 -17.01 -3.71 21.73
N ALA A 60 -17.35 -2.44 21.43
CA ALA A 60 -18.04 -1.56 22.36
C ALA A 60 -19.47 -2.02 22.67
N GLN A 61 -20.17 -2.61 21.70
CA GLN A 61 -21.50 -3.19 21.92
C GLN A 61 -21.46 -4.49 22.73
N ASP A 62 -20.38 -5.27 22.61
CA ASP A 62 -20.21 -6.58 23.25
C ASP A 62 -19.52 -6.51 24.62
N THR A 63 -19.60 -5.37 25.32
CA THR A 63 -19.08 -5.27 26.68
C THR A 63 -19.95 -6.08 27.65
N ARG A 64 -19.44 -7.23 28.09
CA ARG A 64 -20.10 -8.08 29.10
C ARG A 64 -20.25 -7.32 30.41
N LYS A 65 -21.45 -7.30 30.98
CA LYS A 65 -21.71 -6.72 32.30
C LYS A 65 -21.41 -7.75 33.39
N PRO A 66 -20.58 -7.42 34.39
CA PRO A 66 -20.34 -8.32 35.51
C PRO A 66 -21.62 -8.49 36.35
N ILE A 67 -21.79 -9.67 36.93
CA ILE A 67 -22.89 -9.95 37.86
C ILE A 67 -22.47 -9.48 39.26
N VAL A 68 -23.25 -8.60 39.87
CA VAL A 68 -23.07 -8.18 41.27
C VAL A 68 -23.57 -9.30 42.19
N ARG A 69 -22.80 -9.65 43.21
CA ARG A 69 -23.20 -10.58 44.27
C ARG A 69 -23.25 -9.82 45.59
N GLU A 70 -24.41 -9.84 46.25
CA GLU A 70 -24.57 -9.34 47.63
C GLU A 70 -24.27 -10.48 48.62
N GLY A 71 -23.61 -10.14 49.72
CA GLY A 71 -23.22 -11.06 50.80
C GLY A 71 -24.22 -11.09 51.94
#